data_AF-A0A239RIA5-F1
#
_entry.id   AF-A0A239RIA5-F1
#
_cell.length_a   1.000
_cell.length_b   1.000
_cell.length_c   1.000
_cell.angle_alpha   90.00
_cell.angle_beta   90.00
_cell.angle_gamma   90.00
#
_symmetry.space_group_name_H-M   'P 1'
#
loop_
_entity.id
_entity.type
_entity.pdbx_description
1 polymer ?
#
loop_
_entity_poly.entity_id
_entity_poly.type
_entity_poly.pdbx_seq_one_letter_code
_entity_poly.pdbx_strand_id
1 'polypeptide(L)'
;MNDNLDFSLNFYTLPWAVVGIINGAALTVESMRRSAGELPAQIVERYVLGYLRFWGLSLTGEKKLTPCTDAQLQRQGRTLISQYVRQNPPARPLPRFYLVLTGQYQFAECSGGVSPVYCL
;
A
#
# COMPACT_ATOMS: atom_id res chain seq x y z
N MET A 1 -9.72 -28.00 -6.40
CA MET A 1 -8.69 -27.76 -5.36
C MET A 1 -8.81 -26.30 -4.97
N ASN A 2 -9.51 -26.03 -3.86
CA ASN A 2 -9.57 -24.68 -3.29
C ASN A 2 -8.29 -24.50 -2.49
N ASP A 3 -7.24 -24.01 -3.15
CA ASP A 3 -6.11 -23.44 -2.43
C ASP A 3 -6.62 -22.15 -1.77
N ASN A 4 -7.17 -22.31 -0.56
CA ASN A 4 -7.30 -21.23 0.41
C ASN A 4 -5.88 -20.75 0.71
N LEU A 5 -5.36 -19.90 -0.17
CA LEU A 5 -4.16 -19.17 0.11
C LEU A 5 -4.54 -18.14 1.18
N ASP A 6 -4.36 -18.53 2.44
CA ASP A 6 -4.39 -17.64 3.60
C ASP A 6 -3.20 -16.68 3.49
N PHE A 7 -3.34 -15.69 2.61
CA PHE A 7 -2.42 -14.59 2.51
C PHE A 7 -2.67 -13.66 3.70
N SER A 8 -1.69 -13.53 4.60
CA SER A 8 -1.73 -12.55 5.68
C SER A 8 -1.58 -11.13 5.10
N LEU A 9 -2.70 -10.49 4.81
CA LEU A 9 -2.77 -9.10 4.36
C LEU A 9 -2.68 -8.17 5.57
N ASN A 10 -1.57 -7.43 5.65
CA ASN A 10 -1.29 -6.48 6.73
C ASN A 10 -1.46 -5.05 6.22
N PHE A 11 -2.10 -4.20 7.02
CA PHE A 11 -2.37 -2.81 6.64
C PHE A 11 -1.45 -1.84 7.38
N TYR A 12 -0.91 -0.90 6.62
CA TYR A 12 -0.09 0.20 7.11
C TYR A 12 -0.67 1.52 6.62
N THR A 13 -0.83 2.46 7.54
CA THR A 13 -1.25 3.81 7.21
C THR A 13 -0.01 4.68 7.10
N LEU A 14 0.19 5.28 5.93
CA LEU A 14 1.17 6.33 5.68
C LEU A 14 0.48 7.69 5.74
N PRO A 15 1.23 8.81 5.88
CA PRO A 15 0.63 10.13 5.86
C PRO A 15 -0.22 10.39 4.60
N TRP A 16 0.09 9.79 3.46
CA TRP A 16 -0.54 10.09 2.16
C TRP A 16 -1.24 8.88 1.52
N ALA A 17 -1.24 7.71 2.19
CA ALA A 17 -1.79 6.49 1.63
C ALA A 17 -2.12 5.43 2.67
N VAL A 18 -2.90 4.44 2.24
CA VAL A 18 -3.03 3.14 2.89
C VAL A 18 -2.31 2.11 2.03
N VAL A 19 -1.50 1.28 2.67
CA VAL A 19 -0.74 0.21 2.04
C VAL A 19 -1.18 -1.13 2.63
N GLY A 20 -1.55 -2.07 1.78
CA GLY A 20 -1.73 -3.47 2.13
C GLY A 20 -0.53 -4.28 1.69
N ILE A 21 0.13 -5.01 2.58
CA ILE A 21 1.27 -5.88 2.26
C ILE A 21 0.87 -7.31 2.54
N ILE A 22 1.09 -8.18 1.55
CA ILE A 22 1.01 -9.61 1.74
C ILE A 22 2.42 -10.11 2.07
N ASN A 23 2.62 -10.51 3.32
CA ASN A 23 3.91 -11.01 3.76
C ASN A 23 4.21 -12.33 3.06
N GLY A 24 5.40 -12.43 2.45
CA GLY A 24 5.95 -13.69 2.00
C GLY A 24 6.59 -14.44 3.17
N ALA A 25 6.64 -15.78 3.10
CA ALA A 25 7.22 -16.60 4.17
C ALA A 25 8.69 -16.24 4.53
N ALA A 26 9.43 -15.65 3.58
CA ALA A 26 10.84 -15.27 3.76
C ALA A 26 11.09 -13.74 3.79
N LEU A 27 10.11 -12.92 3.43
CA LEU A 27 10.25 -11.47 3.31
C LEU A 27 9.08 -10.78 4.02
N THR A 28 9.34 -10.36 5.26
CA THR A 28 8.38 -9.62 6.10
C THR A 28 8.78 -8.15 6.20
N VAL A 29 7.84 -7.27 6.55
CA VAL A 29 8.15 -5.85 6.82
C VAL A 29 9.26 -5.71 7.87
N GLU A 30 9.23 -6.52 8.91
CA GLU A 30 10.23 -6.49 9.99
C GLU A 30 11.64 -6.82 9.49
N SER A 31 11.78 -7.72 8.51
CA SER A 31 13.08 -8.08 7.91
C SER A 31 13.74 -6.92 7.14
N MET A 32 12.96 -5.90 6.76
CA MET A 32 13.45 -4.72 6.04
C MET A 32 13.84 -3.55 6.96
N ARG A 33 13.77 -3.74 8.28
CA ARG A 33 14.17 -2.75 9.29
C ARG A 33 15.67 -2.45 9.18
N ARG A 34 16.05 -1.17 9.21
CA ARG A 34 17.45 -0.74 9.16
C ARG A 34 18.04 -0.34 10.51
N SER A 35 17.21 0.04 11.47
CA SER A 35 17.65 0.44 12.80
C SER A 35 16.67 0.00 13.89
N ALA A 36 17.19 -0.27 15.08
CA ALA A 36 16.37 -0.49 16.26
C ALA A 36 15.63 0.82 16.59
N GLY A 37 14.30 0.80 16.52
CA GLY A 37 13.44 1.97 16.72
C GLY A 37 12.69 2.45 15.47
N GLU A 38 12.99 1.88 14.29
CA GLU A 38 12.25 2.21 13.07
C GLU A 38 10.82 1.68 13.15
N LEU A 39 9.85 2.58 12.98
CA LEU A 39 8.43 2.24 12.99
C LEU A 39 8.05 1.48 11.71
N PRO A 40 7.15 0.48 11.77
CA PRO A 40 6.73 -0.27 10.59
C PRO A 40 6.25 0.62 9.43
N ALA A 41 5.54 1.71 9.71
CA ALA A 41 5.11 2.67 8.70
C ALA A 41 6.29 3.32 7.95
N GLN A 42 7.40 3.62 8.62
CA GLN A 42 8.60 4.20 7.99
C GLN A 42 9.28 3.18 7.06
N ILE A 43 9.33 1.91 7.50
CA ILE A 43 9.87 0.82 6.69
C ILE A 43 9.03 0.64 5.42
N VAL A 44 7.70 0.63 5.57
CA VAL A 44 6.76 0.47 4.46
C VAL A 44 6.80 1.67 3.51
N GLU A 45 6.83 2.90 4.03
CA GLU A 45 6.95 4.10 3.21
C GLU A 45 8.23 4.07 2.37
N ARG A 46 9.37 3.74 2.97
CA ARG A 46 10.63 3.60 2.25
C ARG A 46 10.56 2.52 1.17
N TYR A 47 9.97 1.37 1.50
CA TYR A 47 9.82 0.26 0.56
C TYR A 47 8.96 0.65 -0.64
N VAL A 48 7.79 1.23 -0.39
CA VAL A 48 6.85 1.66 -1.44
C VAL A 48 7.45 2.75 -2.31
N LEU A 49 8.07 3.78 -1.73
CA LEU A 49 8.74 4.84 -2.49
C LEU A 49 9.92 4.31 -3.31
N GLY A 50 10.70 3.39 -2.75
CA GLY A 50 11.79 2.72 -3.44
C GLY A 50 11.30 1.92 -4.66
N TYR A 51 10.21 1.17 -4.49
CA TYR A 51 9.60 0.38 -5.56
C TYR A 51 9.04 1.26 -6.68
N LEU A 52 8.28 2.30 -6.32
CA LEU A 52 7.75 3.27 -7.27
C LEU A 52 8.87 3.92 -8.09
N ARG A 53 9.95 4.36 -7.42
CA ARG A 53 11.13 4.93 -8.09
C ARG A 53 11.83 3.92 -9.00
N PHE A 54 11.94 2.65 -8.58
CA PHE A 54 12.55 1.58 -9.37
C PHE A 54 11.81 1.39 -10.70
N TRP A 55 10.47 1.46 -10.69
CA TRP A 55 9.64 1.35 -11.89
C TRP A 55 9.46 2.67 -12.67
N GLY A 56 10.16 3.74 -12.27
CA GLY A 56 10.01 5.06 -12.88
C GLY A 56 8.65 5.73 -12.61
N LEU A 57 7.87 5.18 -11.68
CA LEU A 57 6.60 5.74 -11.24
C LEU A 57 6.89 6.84 -10.22
N SER A 58 6.80 8.09 -10.65
CA SER A 58 6.88 9.23 -9.73
C SER A 58 5.49 9.56 -9.22
N LEU A 59 5.23 9.31 -7.94
CA LEU A 59 4.09 9.94 -7.25
C LEU A 59 4.29 11.46 -7.12
N THR A 60 5.51 11.94 -7.32
CA THR A 60 5.95 13.33 -7.23
C THR A 60 6.15 13.90 -8.64
N GLY A 61 5.07 14.11 -9.39
CA GLY A 61 5.08 15.08 -10.49
C GLY A 61 4.82 16.46 -9.90
N GLU A 62 5.87 17.18 -9.48
CA GLU A 62 5.86 18.57 -8.93
C GLU A 62 4.91 18.90 -7.75
N LYS A 63 3.97 18.00 -7.41
CA LYS A 63 2.94 18.15 -6.39
C LYS A 63 3.29 17.28 -5.20
N LYS A 64 3.45 17.91 -4.05
CA LYS A 64 3.64 17.22 -2.77
C LYS A 64 2.38 16.39 -2.47
N LEU A 65 2.57 15.12 -2.15
CA LEU A 65 1.51 14.25 -1.64
C LEU A 65 0.90 14.89 -0.38
N THR A 66 -0.40 15.13 -0.39
CA THR A 66 -1.09 15.75 0.75
C THR A 66 -1.22 14.75 1.88
N PRO A 67 -0.79 15.07 3.12
CA PRO A 67 -1.08 14.24 4.26
C PRO A 67 -2.61 14.15 4.53
N CYS A 68 -3.10 12.98 4.88
CA CYS A 68 -4.50 12.67 5.14
C CYS A 68 -4.62 11.97 6.50
N THR A 69 -5.14 12.71 7.48
CA THR A 69 -5.46 12.20 8.83
C THR A 69 -6.90 11.71 8.96
N ASP A 70 -7.70 11.83 7.89
CA ASP A 70 -9.10 11.40 7.87
C ASP A 70 -9.22 9.87 8.01
N ALA A 71 -9.68 9.43 9.18
CA ALA A 71 -9.85 8.02 9.50
C ALA A 71 -10.90 7.33 8.61
N GLN A 72 -11.90 8.05 8.09
CA GLN A 72 -12.91 7.50 7.19
C GLN A 72 -12.29 7.16 5.83
N LEU A 73 -11.52 8.07 5.25
CA LEU A 73 -10.80 7.82 3.98
C LEU A 73 -9.78 6.68 4.14
N GLN A 74 -9.10 6.59 5.28
CA GLN A 74 -8.19 5.48 5.57
C GLN A 74 -8.93 4.14 5.67
N ARG A 75 -10.07 4.08 6.37
CA ARG A 75 -10.89 2.85 6.43
C ARG A 75 -11.40 2.45 5.05
N GLN A 76 -11.84 3.42 4.25
CA GLN A 76 -12.28 3.18 2.88
C GLN A 76 -11.15 2.59 2.03
N GLY A 77 -9.93 3.12 2.13
CA GLY A 77 -8.76 2.56 1.44
C GLY A 77 -8.46 1.11 1.83
N ARG A 78 -8.54 0.77 3.12
CA ARG A 78 -8.38 -0.63 3.58
C ARG A 78 -9.44 -1.56 3.00
N THR A 79 -10.69 -1.10 2.97
CA THR A 79 -11.82 -1.87 2.41
C THR A 79 -11.62 -2.13 0.92
N LEU A 80 -11.21 -1.10 0.15
CA LEU A 80 -10.93 -1.23 -1.28
C LEU A 80 -9.84 -2.26 -1.55
N ILE A 81 -8.72 -2.19 -0.83
CA ILE A 81 -7.63 -3.17 -0.95
C ILE A 81 -8.14 -4.58 -0.62
N SER A 82 -8.87 -4.73 0.48
CA SER A 82 -9.41 -6.04 0.92
C SER A 82 -10.36 -6.66 -0.13
N GLN A 83 -11.18 -5.84 -0.78
CA GLN A 83 -12.06 -6.29 -1.86
C GLN A 83 -11.26 -6.67 -3.10
N TYR A 84 -10.30 -5.84 -3.50
CA TYR A 84 -9.46 -6.09 -4.68
C TYR A 84 -8.66 -7.38 -4.54
N VAL A 85 -8.00 -7.61 -3.40
CA VAL A 85 -7.21 -8.83 -3.15
C VAL A 85 -8.07 -10.09 -3.20
N ARG A 86 -9.31 -10.03 -2.69
CA ARG A 86 -10.24 -11.18 -2.76
C ARG A 86 -10.67 -11.51 -4.18
N GLN A 87 -10.83 -10.49 -5.02
CA GLN A 87 -11.19 -10.67 -6.43
C GLN A 87 -9.98 -11.04 -7.29
N ASN A 88 -8.78 -10.62 -6.89
CA ASN A 88 -7.53 -10.76 -7.63
C ASN A 88 -6.44 -11.33 -6.69
N PRO A 89 -6.52 -12.61 -6.29
CA PRO A 89 -5.58 -13.19 -5.35
C PRO A 89 -4.14 -13.15 -5.90
N PRO A 90 -3.13 -12.94 -5.05
CA PRO A 90 -1.76 -12.84 -5.49
C PRO A 90 -1.21 -14.17 -6.04
N ALA A 91 -0.69 -14.16 -7.27
CA ALA A 91 0.18 -15.21 -7.76
C ALA A 91 1.57 -15.09 -7.11
N ARG A 92 2.08 -16.21 -6.59
CA ARG A 92 3.43 -16.37 -6.02
C ARG A 92 4.50 -16.28 -7.13
N PRO A 93 5.77 -15.90 -6.84
CA PRO A 93 6.41 -15.67 -5.53
C PRO A 93 6.71 -14.19 -5.20
N LEU A 94 6.12 -13.22 -5.91
CA LEU A 94 6.46 -11.80 -5.73
C LEU A 94 5.80 -11.20 -4.48
N PRO A 95 6.50 -10.35 -3.70
CA PRO A 95 5.85 -9.54 -2.68
C PRO A 95 4.89 -8.57 -3.38
N ARG A 96 3.59 -8.73 -3.13
CA ARG A 96 2.56 -7.82 -3.63
C ARG A 96 2.24 -6.82 -2.54
N PHE A 97 2.42 -5.54 -2.83
CA PHE A 97 1.79 -4.50 -2.05
C PHE A 97 0.67 -3.87 -2.86
N TYR A 98 -0.33 -3.38 -2.14
CA TYR A 98 -1.51 -2.72 -2.67
C TYR A 98 -1.53 -1.32 -2.09
N LEU A 99 -1.71 -0.33 -2.95
CA LEU A 99 -1.62 1.07 -2.56
C LEU A 99 -2.93 1.78 -2.90
N VAL A 100 -3.49 2.49 -1.91
CA VAL A 100 -4.56 3.46 -2.11
C VAL A 100 -4.09 4.80 -1.58
N LEU A 101 -4.01 5.81 -2.46
CA LEU A 101 -3.69 7.17 -2.07
C LEU A 101 -4.90 7.81 -1.37
N THR A 102 -4.66 8.50 -0.26
CA THR A 102 -5.70 9.13 0.55
C THR A 102 -5.58 10.65 0.54
N GLY A 103 -6.70 11.35 0.52
CA GLY A 103 -6.74 12.82 0.52
C GLY A 103 -6.18 13.47 -0.75
N GLN A 104 -5.96 12.69 -1.81
CA GLN A 104 -5.41 13.18 -3.06
C GLN A 104 -6.53 13.57 -4.05
N TYR A 105 -7.31 14.60 -3.69
CA TYR A 105 -8.40 15.15 -4.52
C TYR A 105 -7.94 15.70 -5.89
N GLN A 106 -6.63 15.85 -6.10
CA GLN A 106 -6.05 16.44 -7.31
C GLN A 106 -5.76 15.43 -8.42
N PHE A 107 -5.84 14.13 -8.16
CA PHE A 107 -5.85 13.14 -9.25
C PHE A 107 -7.30 12.99 -9.71
N ALA A 108 -7.56 13.30 -10.98
CA ALA A 108 -8.91 13.26 -11.57
C ALA A 108 -9.61 11.90 -11.42
N GLU A 109 -8.83 10.87 -11.15
CA GLU A 109 -9.22 9.47 -10.94
C GLU A 109 -9.74 9.19 -9.51
N CYS A 110 -9.48 10.10 -8.55
CA CYS A 110 -9.84 9.94 -7.14
C CYS A 110 -11.25 10.45 -6.84
N SER A 111 -12.30 9.80 -7.38
CA SER A 111 -13.68 10.11 -7.01
C SER A 111 -13.91 9.82 -5.51
N GLY A 112 -14.20 10.84 -4.71
CA GLY A 112 -14.45 10.69 -3.27
C GLY A 112 -13.21 10.71 -2.36
N GLY A 113 -12.06 11.19 -2.84
CA GLY A 113 -10.89 11.45 -1.99
C GLY A 113 -9.95 10.26 -1.74
N VAL A 114 -10.23 9.11 -2.37
CA VAL A 114 -9.34 7.94 -2.44
C VAL A 114 -9.08 7.54 -3.88
N SER A 115 -7.88 7.02 -4.18
CA SER A 115 -7.55 6.48 -5.50
C SER A 115 -8.11 5.06 -5.71
N PRO A 116 -8.08 4.54 -6.97
CA PRO A 116 -8.15 3.11 -7.22
C PRO A 116 -7.05 2.34 -6.46
N VAL A 117 -7.20 1.02 -6.37
CA VAL A 117 -6.18 0.14 -5.81
C VAL A 117 -5.08 -0.09 -6.86
N TYR A 118 -3.88 0.40 -6.57
CA TYR A 118 -2.69 0.08 -7.36
C TYR A 118 -2.10 -1.23 -6.86
N CYS A 119 -1.91 -2.21 -7.75
CA CYS A 119 -1.21 -3.47 -7.48
C CYS A 119 0.17 -3.39 -8.14
N LEU A 120 1.23 -3.47 -7.33
CA LEU A 120 2.61 -3.28 -7.75
C LEU A 120 3.49 -4.43 -7.24
#